data_AF-A0A3N1W9E2-F1
#
_entry.id   AF-A0A3N1W9E2-F1
#
_cell.length_a   1.000
_cell.length_b   1.000
_cell.length_c   1.000
_cell.angle_alpha   90.00
_cell.angle_beta   90.00
_cell.angle_gamma   90.00
#
_symmetry.space_group_name_H-M   'P 1'
#
loop_
_entity.id
_entity.type
_entity.pdbx_description
1 polymer ?
#
loop_
_entity_poly.entity_id
_entity_poly.type
_entity_poly.pdbx_seq_one_letter_code
_entity_poly.pdbx_strand_id
1 'polypeptide(L)'
;MATRAVLFEKSRLFMLMMLVSTGFSAQAASFDCQKAATPTERAICADTALSNQDRTIAESYQQLAYLLPEAEKNALRAEQRAWLKQRNTCTRDGASLNACLTQRLTQRDDELNARLHQAQTALDAVIATIPTTPAQSAIQLRRYASNPLAAAWLVYLHQFIPTSGVSSQEAQRAENIATAAIAAQDSFAASILQDARKEAQTSRGEAVLLLLRMTIEMNDYDADDRPYVHCFVFARQGDAAYQAFGPLYGSSRDASAPICPPQGGLFKQEAWRQLRNQLTAPESAVSASAGTIRFASFAAWRILALRATLSPQSFLKPEQNAEQNEDPAQRIGDWTDEKNWPATQRQLTLAAIEPAQQATSQWLQLERGFSATDAPVAAQNIVRQWLNQHLDYLEENSDSE
;
A
#
# COMPACT_ATOMS: atom_id res chain seq x y z
N MET A 1 -83.01 30.37 28.09
CA MET A 1 -83.63 31.46 27.30
C MET A 1 -82.51 32.32 26.75
N ALA A 2 -82.40 32.36 25.40
CA ALA A 2 -81.82 33.37 24.50
C ALA A 2 -80.45 34.03 24.86
N THR A 3 -79.45 34.23 23.99
CA THR A 3 -79.45 34.48 22.53
C THR A 3 -78.00 34.43 21.98
N ARG A 4 -77.81 33.76 20.82
CA ARG A 4 -76.93 34.01 19.62
C ARG A 4 -75.60 34.80 19.74
N ALA A 5 -74.46 34.23 19.34
CA ALA A 5 -73.81 34.17 17.98
C ALA A 5 -72.70 35.25 17.84
N VAL A 6 -71.48 34.96 17.37
CA VAL A 6 -71.01 34.92 15.95
C VAL A 6 -69.54 34.46 15.98
N LEU A 7 -69.20 33.27 15.45
CA LEU A 7 -68.47 32.98 14.18
C LEU A 7 -66.98 33.37 14.10
N PHE A 8 -66.11 32.36 13.95
CA PHE A 8 -64.88 32.32 13.12
C PHE A 8 -64.53 30.83 12.89
N GLU A 9 -65.11 30.16 11.88
CA GLU A 9 -64.51 29.81 10.57
C GLU A 9 -63.14 29.10 10.64
N LYS A 10 -63.13 27.76 10.62
CA LYS A 10 -62.93 26.83 9.46
C LYS A 10 -61.45 26.55 9.10
N SER A 11 -61.01 25.33 9.39
CA SER A 11 -60.25 24.41 8.49
C SER A 11 -59.72 23.23 9.30
N ARG A 12 -60.45 22.11 9.38
CA ARG A 12 -60.35 20.90 8.52
C ARG A 12 -58.95 20.28 8.43
N LEU A 13 -58.70 19.39 9.40
CA LEU A 13 -58.10 18.06 9.29
C LEU A 13 -57.62 17.62 7.88
N PHE A 14 -56.32 17.38 7.72
CA PHE A 14 -55.80 16.34 6.81
C PHE A 14 -54.50 15.75 7.36
N MET A 15 -54.61 14.52 7.86
CA MET A 15 -53.51 13.62 8.20
C MET A 15 -52.97 13.06 6.88
N LEU A 16 -51.71 13.35 6.53
CA LEU A 16 -51.01 12.71 5.42
C LEU A 16 -49.73 12.04 5.95
N MET A 17 -49.84 10.73 6.15
CA MET A 17 -48.75 9.79 6.18
C MET A 17 -48.26 9.62 4.73
N MET A 18 -46.99 9.88 4.41
CA MET A 18 -46.25 9.12 3.37
C MET A 18 -44.77 9.52 3.26
N LEU A 19 -43.94 8.48 3.42
CA LEU A 19 -42.59 8.25 2.88
C LEU A 19 -41.50 9.29 3.18
N VAL A 20 -40.79 9.05 4.28
CA VAL A 20 -39.35 9.35 4.37
C VAL A 20 -38.67 8.60 3.22
N SER A 21 -38.29 9.34 2.19
CA SER A 21 -37.49 8.84 1.08
C SER A 21 -36.10 8.50 1.63
N THR A 22 -35.83 7.22 1.83
CA THR A 22 -34.45 6.75 1.99
C THR A 22 -33.74 7.03 0.66
N GLY A 23 -32.96 8.12 0.64
CA GLY A 23 -32.02 8.39 -0.44
C GLY A 23 -30.98 7.29 -0.46
N PHE A 24 -31.26 6.22 -1.22
CA PHE A 24 -30.19 5.38 -1.74
C PHE A 24 -29.38 6.29 -2.68
N SER A 25 -28.16 6.65 -2.28
CA SER A 25 -27.17 7.17 -3.20
C SER A 25 -27.04 6.18 -4.35
N ALA A 26 -27.71 6.46 -5.47
CA ALA A 26 -27.62 5.65 -6.66
C ALA A 26 -26.16 5.69 -7.13
N GLN A 27 -25.46 4.57 -6.98
CA GLN A 27 -24.15 4.36 -7.60
C GLN A 27 -24.37 4.46 -9.11
N ALA A 28 -23.99 5.60 -9.67
CA ALA A 28 -24.15 5.86 -11.08
C ALA A 28 -23.21 4.96 -11.88
N ALA A 29 -23.64 4.61 -13.08
CA ALA A 29 -22.80 3.97 -14.10
C ALA A 29 -21.59 4.87 -14.43
N SER A 30 -20.77 4.51 -15.41
CA SER A 30 -19.66 5.37 -15.87
C SER A 30 -20.12 6.71 -16.50
N PHE A 31 -21.42 6.99 -16.49
CA PHE A 31 -22.09 8.18 -16.98
C PHE A 31 -23.26 8.58 -16.05
N ASP A 32 -23.73 9.82 -16.22
CA ASP A 32 -24.84 10.38 -15.45
C ASP A 32 -26.18 9.72 -15.84
N CYS A 33 -26.71 8.87 -14.96
CA CYS A 33 -27.96 8.16 -15.17
C CYS A 33 -29.18 9.08 -15.33
N GLN A 34 -29.15 10.32 -14.83
CA GLN A 34 -30.24 11.28 -15.07
C GLN A 34 -30.27 11.77 -16.53
N LYS A 35 -29.15 11.61 -17.26
CA LYS A 35 -29.01 11.98 -18.67
C LYS A 35 -29.10 10.79 -19.61
N ALA A 36 -29.47 9.60 -19.11
CA ALA A 36 -29.61 8.38 -19.91
C ALA A 36 -30.68 8.56 -21.02
N ALA A 37 -30.24 8.57 -22.27
CA ALA A 37 -31.08 8.86 -23.43
C ALA A 37 -31.43 7.60 -24.24
N THR A 38 -30.58 6.57 -24.21
CA THR A 38 -30.77 5.34 -24.98
C THR A 38 -31.44 4.23 -24.15
N PRO A 39 -32.10 3.24 -24.79
CA PRO A 39 -32.63 2.08 -24.06
C PRO A 39 -31.52 1.30 -23.33
N THR A 40 -30.32 1.19 -23.92
CA THR A 40 -29.15 0.58 -23.28
C THR A 40 -28.75 1.33 -22.01
N GLU A 41 -28.59 2.65 -22.07
CA GLU A 41 -28.22 3.47 -20.90
C GLU A 41 -29.27 3.36 -19.79
N ARG A 42 -30.57 3.42 -20.15
CA ARG A 42 -31.65 3.25 -19.18
C ARG A 42 -31.63 1.88 -18.53
N ALA A 43 -31.34 0.81 -19.29
CA ALA A 43 -31.24 -0.54 -18.74
C ALA A 43 -30.05 -0.69 -17.79
N ILE A 44 -28.89 -0.15 -18.15
CA ILE A 44 -27.70 -0.13 -17.28
C ILE A 44 -28.01 0.63 -15.98
N CYS A 45 -28.67 1.78 -16.06
CA CYS A 45 -29.03 2.58 -14.88
C CYS A 45 -30.14 1.98 -14.02
N ALA A 46 -31.02 1.17 -14.60
CA ALA A 46 -32.12 0.53 -13.87
C ALA A 46 -31.69 -0.75 -13.12
N ASP A 47 -30.53 -1.32 -13.46
CA ASP A 47 -30.01 -2.55 -12.87
C ASP A 47 -28.68 -2.27 -12.15
N THR A 48 -28.67 -2.44 -10.83
CA THR A 48 -27.51 -2.15 -9.99
C THR A 48 -26.28 -2.98 -10.37
N ALA A 49 -26.45 -4.23 -10.81
CA ALA A 49 -25.32 -5.07 -11.20
C ALA A 49 -24.70 -4.58 -12.52
N LEU A 50 -25.53 -4.23 -13.51
CA LEU A 50 -25.05 -3.65 -14.77
C LEU A 50 -24.38 -2.29 -14.56
N SER A 51 -24.94 -1.43 -13.70
CA SER A 51 -24.37 -0.12 -13.35
C SER A 51 -22.97 -0.26 -12.74
N ASN A 52 -22.83 -1.15 -11.75
CA ASN A 52 -21.54 -1.41 -11.11
C ASN A 52 -20.51 -1.98 -12.09
N GLN A 53 -20.91 -2.91 -12.95
CA GLN A 53 -20.02 -3.50 -13.93
C GLN A 53 -19.56 -2.48 -14.99
N ASP A 54 -20.45 -1.59 -15.45
CA ASP A 54 -20.10 -0.50 -16.37
C ASP A 54 -19.10 0.48 -15.75
N ARG A 55 -19.25 0.78 -14.44
CA ARG A 55 -18.28 1.58 -13.68
C ARG A 55 -16.92 0.87 -13.59
N THR A 56 -16.89 -0.41 -13.23
CA THR A 56 -15.64 -1.20 -13.16
C THR A 56 -14.92 -1.22 -14.51
N ILE A 57 -15.62 -1.42 -15.62
CA ILE A 57 -15.03 -1.36 -16.97
C ILE A 57 -14.39 0.00 -17.26
N ALA A 58 -15.03 1.09 -16.84
CA ALA A 58 -14.48 2.43 -17.02
C ALA A 58 -13.21 2.65 -16.18
N GLU A 59 -13.17 2.15 -14.95
CA GLU A 59 -12.00 2.16 -14.06
C GLU A 59 -10.85 1.34 -14.68
N SER A 60 -11.09 0.09 -15.08
CA SER A 60 -10.07 -0.77 -15.73
C SER A 60 -9.56 -0.17 -17.04
N TYR A 61 -10.43 0.43 -17.86
CA TYR A 61 -10.02 1.14 -19.07
C TYR A 61 -9.10 2.33 -18.76
N GLN A 62 -9.41 3.13 -17.75
CA GLN A 62 -8.58 4.27 -17.34
C GLN A 62 -7.22 3.80 -16.84
N GLN A 63 -7.19 2.80 -15.96
CA GLN A 63 -5.94 2.22 -15.45
C GLN A 63 -5.07 1.66 -16.58
N LEU A 64 -5.65 0.87 -17.49
CA LEU A 64 -4.93 0.34 -18.65
C LEU A 64 -4.38 1.47 -19.52
N ALA A 65 -5.15 2.54 -19.74
CA ALA A 65 -4.69 3.69 -20.51
C ALA A 65 -3.48 4.42 -19.84
N TYR A 66 -3.34 4.35 -18.52
CA TYR A 66 -2.16 4.85 -17.80
C TYR A 66 -0.97 3.90 -17.87
N LEU A 67 -1.20 2.59 -17.90
CA LEU A 67 -0.14 1.57 -17.94
C LEU A 67 0.43 1.32 -19.33
N LEU A 68 -0.33 1.56 -20.40
CA LEU A 68 0.15 1.29 -21.75
C LEU A 68 1.23 2.29 -22.22
N PRO A 69 2.18 1.83 -23.05
CA PRO A 69 3.05 2.71 -23.81
C PRO A 69 2.27 3.72 -24.66
N GLU A 70 2.84 4.90 -24.88
CA GLU A 70 2.13 6.00 -25.56
C GLU A 70 1.62 5.61 -26.96
N ALA A 71 2.38 4.79 -27.67
CA ALA A 71 2.04 4.30 -29.01
C ALA A 71 0.75 3.45 -29.04
N GLU A 72 0.39 2.80 -27.94
CA GLU A 72 -0.73 1.85 -27.87
C GLU A 72 -2.04 2.51 -27.40
N LYS A 73 -1.96 3.69 -26.76
CA LYS A 73 -3.14 4.36 -26.18
C LYS A 73 -4.20 4.74 -27.22
N ASN A 74 -3.79 5.07 -28.45
CA ASN A 74 -4.72 5.40 -29.52
C ASN A 74 -5.51 4.18 -30.01
N ALA A 75 -4.87 3.01 -30.05
CA ALA A 75 -5.54 1.75 -30.38
C ALA A 75 -6.57 1.40 -29.30
N LEU A 76 -6.19 1.46 -28.02
CA LEU A 76 -7.11 1.23 -26.90
C LEU A 76 -8.35 2.14 -26.95
N ARG A 77 -8.17 3.44 -27.23
CA ARG A 77 -9.28 4.40 -27.40
C ARG A 77 -10.20 4.02 -28.56
N ALA A 78 -9.66 3.56 -29.68
CA ALA A 78 -10.44 3.15 -30.83
C ALA A 78 -11.24 1.87 -30.55
N GLU A 79 -10.61 0.89 -29.90
CA GLU A 79 -11.23 -0.37 -29.44
C GLU A 79 -12.39 -0.09 -28.48
N GLN A 80 -12.17 0.76 -27.46
CA GLN A 80 -13.23 1.10 -26.49
C GLN A 80 -14.44 1.76 -27.18
N ARG A 81 -14.22 2.65 -28.15
CA ARG A 81 -15.32 3.26 -28.93
C ARG A 81 -16.05 2.24 -29.80
N ALA A 82 -15.33 1.29 -30.40
CA ALA A 82 -15.94 0.23 -31.18
C ALA A 82 -16.78 -0.70 -30.29
N TRP A 83 -16.26 -1.07 -29.12
CA TRP A 83 -16.99 -1.86 -28.13
C TRP A 83 -18.26 -1.16 -27.64
N LEU A 84 -18.22 0.14 -27.34
CA LEU A 84 -19.42 0.91 -26.95
C LEU A 84 -20.52 0.86 -28.04
N LYS A 85 -20.14 0.91 -29.32
CA LYS A 85 -21.09 0.75 -30.43
C LYS A 85 -21.70 -0.65 -30.45
N GLN A 86 -20.90 -1.69 -30.22
CA GLN A 86 -21.36 -3.07 -30.14
C GLN A 86 -22.29 -3.31 -28.94
N ARG A 87 -21.95 -2.79 -27.76
CA ARG A 87 -22.81 -2.85 -26.56
C ARG A 87 -24.20 -2.26 -26.85
N ASN A 88 -24.25 -1.14 -27.57
CA ASN A 88 -25.50 -0.45 -27.89
C ASN A 88 -26.37 -1.20 -28.95
N THR A 89 -25.89 -2.27 -29.58
CA THR A 89 -26.72 -3.11 -30.47
C THR A 89 -27.60 -4.10 -29.74
N CYS A 90 -27.42 -4.32 -28.42
CA CYS A 90 -28.24 -5.25 -27.62
C CYS A 90 -29.76 -5.00 -27.67
N THR A 91 -30.18 -3.83 -28.14
CA THR A 91 -31.58 -3.48 -28.36
C THR A 91 -32.21 -4.14 -29.60
N ARG A 92 -31.40 -4.80 -30.45
CA ARG A 92 -31.80 -5.31 -31.77
C ARG A 92 -31.86 -6.85 -31.86
N ASP A 93 -31.31 -7.58 -30.89
CA ASP A 93 -31.00 -9.01 -31.05
C ASP A 93 -32.10 -9.99 -30.54
N GLY A 94 -33.30 -9.50 -30.18
CA GLY A 94 -34.43 -10.35 -29.77
C GLY A 94 -34.27 -11.11 -28.44
N ALA A 95 -33.05 -11.19 -27.88
CA ALA A 95 -32.77 -11.59 -26.50
C ALA A 95 -33.24 -10.51 -25.51
N SER A 96 -33.40 -10.86 -24.22
CA SER A 96 -33.66 -9.84 -23.20
C SER A 96 -32.48 -8.86 -23.16
N LEU A 97 -32.78 -7.56 -23.19
CA LEU A 97 -31.78 -6.50 -23.20
C LEU A 97 -30.73 -6.69 -22.09
N ASN A 98 -31.17 -7.08 -20.89
CA ASN A 98 -30.29 -7.32 -19.75
C ASN A 98 -29.34 -8.51 -20.00
N ALA A 99 -29.82 -9.64 -20.52
CA ALA A 99 -28.95 -10.79 -20.79
C ALA A 99 -27.86 -10.46 -21.82
N CYS A 100 -28.21 -9.71 -22.88
CA CYS A 100 -27.22 -9.23 -23.84
C CYS A 100 -26.22 -8.27 -23.18
N LEU A 101 -26.67 -7.32 -22.37
CA LEU A 101 -25.79 -6.37 -21.69
C LEU A 101 -24.85 -7.06 -20.71
N THR A 102 -25.36 -7.98 -19.87
CA THR A 102 -24.52 -8.79 -18.98
C THR A 102 -23.41 -9.49 -19.76
N GLN A 103 -23.75 -10.16 -20.86
CA GLN A 103 -22.74 -10.84 -21.70
C GLN A 103 -21.68 -9.86 -22.24
N ARG A 104 -22.10 -8.70 -22.79
CA ARG A 104 -21.19 -7.72 -23.38
C ARG A 104 -20.29 -7.03 -22.37
N LEU A 105 -20.81 -6.76 -21.17
CA LEU A 105 -20.05 -6.14 -20.08
C LEU A 105 -19.05 -7.15 -19.52
N THR A 106 -19.47 -8.40 -19.23
CA THR A 106 -18.56 -9.44 -18.72
C THR A 106 -17.40 -9.71 -19.67
N GLN A 107 -17.68 -9.87 -20.97
CA GLN A 107 -16.62 -10.07 -21.97
C GLN A 107 -15.60 -8.92 -22.00
N ARG A 108 -16.05 -7.67 -21.81
CA ARG A 108 -15.16 -6.52 -21.84
C ARG A 108 -14.36 -6.38 -20.57
N ASP A 109 -14.98 -6.65 -19.43
CA ASP A 109 -14.31 -6.65 -18.14
C ASP A 109 -13.18 -7.68 -18.13
N ASP A 110 -13.47 -8.92 -18.54
CA ASP A 110 -12.47 -10.00 -18.68
C ASP A 110 -11.30 -9.60 -19.61
N GLU A 111 -11.61 -9.00 -20.77
CA GLU A 111 -10.59 -8.55 -21.73
C GLU A 111 -9.71 -7.44 -21.14
N LEU A 112 -10.31 -6.43 -20.51
CA LEU A 112 -9.57 -5.31 -19.94
C LEU A 112 -8.71 -5.75 -18.76
N ASN A 113 -9.22 -6.62 -17.89
CA ASN A 113 -8.50 -7.12 -16.74
C ASN A 113 -7.30 -7.99 -17.16
N ALA A 114 -7.48 -8.86 -18.16
CA ALA A 114 -6.37 -9.65 -18.72
C ALA A 114 -5.28 -8.75 -19.32
N ARG A 115 -5.66 -7.69 -20.04
CA ARG A 115 -4.71 -6.73 -20.62
C ARG A 115 -4.05 -5.86 -19.55
N LEU A 116 -4.77 -5.50 -18.50
CA LEU A 116 -4.24 -4.76 -17.37
C LEU A 116 -3.11 -5.56 -16.70
N HIS A 117 -3.37 -6.83 -16.40
CA HIS A 117 -2.35 -7.72 -15.84
C HIS A 117 -1.13 -7.83 -16.74
N GLN A 118 -1.32 -8.03 -18.05
CA GLN A 118 -0.21 -8.06 -19.02
C GLN A 118 0.60 -6.76 -19.04
N ALA A 119 -0.06 -5.61 -19.01
CA ALA A 119 0.60 -4.30 -19.00
C ALA A 119 1.39 -4.07 -17.69
N GLN A 120 0.83 -4.47 -16.55
CA GLN A 120 1.51 -4.47 -15.25
C GLN A 120 2.76 -5.33 -15.28
N THR A 121 2.65 -6.59 -15.71
CA THR A 121 3.79 -7.52 -15.83
C THR A 121 4.87 -6.99 -16.75
N ALA A 122 4.50 -6.35 -17.87
CA ALA A 122 5.45 -5.77 -18.81
C ALA A 122 6.26 -4.62 -18.17
N LEU A 123 5.60 -3.72 -17.44
CA LEU A 123 6.29 -2.62 -16.75
C LEU A 123 7.17 -3.16 -15.60
N ASP A 124 6.68 -4.12 -14.82
CA ASP A 124 7.43 -4.76 -13.74
C ASP A 124 8.68 -5.47 -14.26
N ALA A 125 8.59 -6.15 -15.40
CA ALA A 125 9.73 -6.79 -16.05
C ALA A 125 10.81 -5.76 -16.43
N VAL A 126 10.42 -4.56 -16.89
CA VAL A 126 11.37 -3.47 -17.13
C VAL A 126 12.04 -3.03 -15.83
N ILE A 127 11.25 -2.81 -14.76
CA ILE A 127 11.76 -2.39 -13.45
C ILE A 127 12.74 -3.41 -12.86
N ALA A 128 12.43 -4.71 -12.97
CA ALA A 128 13.27 -5.80 -12.47
C ALA A 128 14.65 -5.86 -13.14
N THR A 129 14.82 -5.28 -14.33
CA THR A 129 16.12 -5.22 -15.04
C THR A 129 16.98 -4.02 -14.66
N ILE A 130 16.46 -3.05 -13.89
CA ILE A 130 17.22 -1.86 -13.45
C ILE A 130 18.55 -2.24 -12.78
N PRO A 131 18.63 -3.29 -11.95
CA PRO A 131 19.90 -3.65 -11.32
C PRO A 131 21.01 -4.04 -12.29
N THR A 132 20.67 -4.67 -13.41
CA THR A 132 21.62 -5.30 -14.33
C THR A 132 21.84 -4.48 -15.60
N THR A 133 20.82 -3.76 -16.08
CA THR A 133 20.87 -3.04 -17.37
C THR A 133 20.21 -1.64 -17.29
N PRO A 134 20.64 -0.76 -16.37
CA PRO A 134 19.93 0.48 -16.05
C PRO A 134 19.71 1.43 -17.24
N ALA A 135 20.69 1.52 -18.16
CA ALA A 135 20.55 2.35 -19.37
C ALA A 135 19.46 1.82 -20.32
N GLN A 136 19.36 0.49 -20.46
CA GLN A 136 18.32 -0.14 -21.27
C GLN A 136 16.95 -0.03 -20.58
N SER A 137 16.88 -0.21 -19.26
CA SER A 137 15.65 0.01 -18.50
C SER A 137 15.15 1.45 -18.66
N ALA A 138 16.04 2.45 -18.61
CA ALA A 138 15.68 3.85 -18.87
C ALA A 138 15.07 4.04 -20.28
N ILE A 139 15.65 3.42 -21.31
CA ILE A 139 15.11 3.44 -22.68
C ILE A 139 13.70 2.84 -22.74
N GLN A 140 13.45 1.73 -22.04
CA GLN A 140 12.13 1.10 -22.00
C GLN A 140 11.11 1.95 -21.22
N LEU A 141 11.49 2.48 -20.05
CA LEU A 141 10.63 3.33 -19.21
C LEU A 141 10.15 4.58 -19.96
N ARG A 142 10.96 5.16 -20.84
CA ARG A 142 10.58 6.30 -21.69
C ARG A 142 9.37 6.03 -22.60
N ARG A 143 9.08 4.77 -22.91
CA ARG A 143 7.90 4.39 -23.70
C ARG A 143 6.60 4.63 -22.94
N TYR A 144 6.69 4.66 -21.61
CA TYR A 144 5.59 4.91 -20.67
C TYR A 144 5.57 6.37 -20.22
N ALA A 145 5.70 7.31 -21.16
CA ALA A 145 5.97 8.73 -20.88
C ALA A 145 4.96 9.44 -19.96
N SER A 146 3.70 8.98 -19.89
CA SER A 146 2.68 9.54 -18.97
C SER A 146 2.35 8.64 -17.78
N ASN A 147 3.07 7.53 -17.61
CA ASN A 147 2.86 6.62 -16.50
C ASN A 147 3.60 7.16 -15.26
N PRO A 148 2.92 7.39 -14.12
CA PRO A 148 3.56 7.96 -12.95
C PRO A 148 4.62 7.03 -12.35
N LEU A 149 4.41 5.71 -12.34
CA LEU A 149 5.40 4.75 -11.83
C LEU A 149 6.67 4.75 -12.67
N ALA A 150 6.55 4.69 -14.00
CA ALA A 150 7.70 4.80 -14.88
C ALA A 150 8.43 6.13 -14.71
N ALA A 151 7.68 7.23 -14.50
CA ALA A 151 8.25 8.54 -14.23
C ALA A 151 9.04 8.55 -12.90
N ALA A 152 8.48 8.02 -11.81
CA ALA A 152 9.20 7.91 -10.54
C ALA A 152 10.49 7.07 -10.66
N TRP A 153 10.48 6.00 -11.46
CA TRP A 153 11.69 5.22 -11.75
C TRP A 153 12.73 5.98 -12.57
N LEU A 154 12.34 6.85 -13.50
CA LEU A 154 13.28 7.73 -14.20
C LEU A 154 13.92 8.74 -13.24
N VAL A 155 13.18 9.26 -12.26
CA VAL A 155 13.74 10.11 -11.19
C VAL A 155 14.73 9.32 -10.33
N TYR A 156 14.38 8.09 -9.93
CA TYR A 156 15.28 7.19 -9.20
C TYR A 156 16.56 6.92 -9.99
N LEU A 157 16.45 6.59 -11.28
CA LEU A 157 17.59 6.32 -12.15
C LEU A 157 18.51 7.53 -12.27
N HIS A 158 17.95 8.74 -12.42
CA HIS A 158 18.75 9.96 -12.46
C HIS A 158 19.49 10.21 -11.14
N GLN A 159 18.80 10.04 -10.00
CA GLN A 159 19.34 10.33 -8.67
C GLN A 159 20.43 9.34 -8.24
N PHE A 160 20.23 8.05 -8.49
CA PHE A 160 21.06 7.00 -7.90
C PHE A 160 21.91 6.24 -8.91
N ILE A 161 21.62 6.34 -10.21
CA ILE A 161 22.31 5.56 -11.25
C ILE A 161 22.70 6.48 -12.42
N PRO A 162 23.77 7.29 -12.29
CA PRO A 162 24.19 8.23 -13.35
C PRO A 162 24.46 7.56 -14.70
N THR A 163 24.82 6.28 -14.71
CA THR A 163 25.03 5.46 -15.92
C THR A 163 23.75 5.10 -16.67
N SER A 164 22.57 5.42 -16.13
CA SER A 164 21.27 5.22 -16.78
C SER A 164 21.06 6.12 -18.01
N GLY A 165 21.79 7.23 -18.11
CA GLY A 165 21.62 8.21 -19.18
C GLY A 165 20.34 9.03 -19.09
N VAL A 166 19.68 9.07 -17.93
CA VAL A 166 18.55 9.99 -17.67
C VAL A 166 19.11 11.38 -17.36
N SER A 167 18.74 12.37 -18.18
CA SER A 167 19.19 13.76 -17.99
C SER A 167 18.42 14.49 -16.89
N SER A 168 18.97 15.58 -16.34
CA SER A 168 18.27 16.39 -15.33
C SER A 168 16.95 16.98 -15.84
N GLN A 169 16.88 17.39 -17.11
CA GLN A 169 15.64 17.90 -17.71
C GLN A 169 14.59 16.79 -17.87
N GLU A 170 15.03 15.56 -18.14
CA GLU A 170 14.14 14.39 -18.19
C GLU A 170 13.62 14.05 -16.79
N ALA A 171 14.52 13.98 -15.80
CA ALA A 171 14.16 13.71 -14.42
C ALA A 171 13.17 14.75 -13.87
N GLN A 172 13.37 16.04 -14.14
CA GLN A 172 12.44 17.09 -13.69
C GLN A 172 11.04 16.93 -14.30
N ARG A 173 10.95 16.56 -15.58
CA ARG A 173 9.66 16.29 -16.24
C ARG A 173 8.98 15.08 -15.62
N ALA A 174 9.74 14.01 -15.38
CA ALA A 174 9.24 12.79 -14.76
C ALA A 174 8.76 13.03 -13.32
N GLU A 175 9.51 13.82 -12.55
CA GLU A 175 9.15 14.22 -11.19
C GLU A 175 7.82 15.01 -11.14
N ASN A 176 7.60 15.90 -12.10
CA ASN A 176 6.35 16.64 -12.22
C ASN A 176 5.17 15.70 -12.54
N ILE A 177 5.36 14.71 -13.42
CA ILE A 177 4.33 13.71 -13.74
C ILE A 177 3.94 12.90 -12.50
N ALA A 178 4.93 12.34 -11.79
CA ALA A 178 4.68 11.52 -10.61
C ALA A 178 4.05 12.33 -9.46
N THR A 179 4.57 13.54 -9.20
CA THR A 179 4.03 14.42 -8.14
C THR A 179 2.60 14.87 -8.45
N ALA A 180 2.29 15.20 -9.70
CA ALA A 180 0.94 15.58 -10.11
C ALA A 180 -0.05 14.41 -9.97
N ALA A 181 0.38 13.19 -10.28
CA ALA A 181 -0.45 12.00 -10.12
C ALA A 181 -0.75 11.72 -8.64
N ILE A 182 0.26 11.82 -7.76
CA ILE A 182 0.06 11.71 -6.31
C ILE A 182 -0.93 12.79 -5.84
N ALA A 183 -0.71 14.06 -6.19
CA ALA A 183 -1.59 15.16 -5.77
C ALA A 183 -3.04 15.02 -6.28
N ALA A 184 -3.24 14.40 -7.45
CA ALA A 184 -4.57 14.16 -8.00
C ALA A 184 -5.33 13.04 -7.28
N GLN A 185 -4.63 12.03 -6.74
CA GLN A 185 -5.23 10.87 -6.09
C GLN A 185 -5.25 10.99 -4.55
N ASP A 186 -4.24 11.63 -3.97
CA ASP A 186 -4.00 11.68 -2.53
C ASP A 186 -3.30 12.98 -2.12
N SER A 187 -4.09 13.97 -1.70
CA SER A 187 -3.58 15.26 -1.25
C SER A 187 -2.76 15.20 0.04
N PHE A 188 -2.98 14.18 0.89
CA PHE A 188 -2.24 14.01 2.13
C PHE A 188 -0.85 13.42 1.88
N ALA A 189 -0.75 12.39 1.03
CA ALA A 189 0.56 11.89 0.59
C ALA A 189 1.35 13.00 -0.12
N ALA A 190 0.67 13.81 -0.95
CA ALA A 190 1.30 14.95 -1.61
C ALA A 190 1.84 16.00 -0.62
N SER A 191 1.15 16.29 0.48
CA SER A 191 1.65 17.23 1.49
C SER A 191 2.87 16.68 2.22
N ILE A 192 2.88 15.39 2.59
CA ILE A 192 4.03 14.74 3.22
C ILE A 192 5.27 14.84 2.32
N LEU A 193 5.12 14.52 1.02
CA LEU A 193 6.23 14.64 0.06
C LEU A 193 6.72 16.08 -0.09
N GLN A 194 5.81 17.05 -0.05
CA GLN A 194 6.17 18.47 -0.15
C GLN A 194 6.93 18.95 1.09
N ASP A 195 6.53 18.50 2.27
CA ASP A 195 7.18 18.87 3.53
C ASP A 195 8.57 18.24 3.64
N ALA A 196 8.70 16.96 3.31
CA ALA A 196 9.99 16.26 3.21
C ALA A 196 10.98 16.99 2.28
N ARG A 197 10.51 17.59 1.16
CA ARG A 197 11.37 18.36 0.25
C ARG A 197 11.82 19.72 0.79
N LYS A 198 11.12 20.27 1.78
CA LYS A 198 11.44 21.58 2.40
C LYS A 198 12.31 21.43 3.65
N GLU A 199 12.26 20.28 4.30
CA GLU A 199 13.03 19.99 5.50
C GLU A 199 14.54 20.04 5.22
N ALA A 200 15.26 20.82 6.01
CA ALA A 200 16.70 21.02 5.82
C ALA A 200 17.53 19.74 6.04
N GLN A 201 17.01 18.79 6.84
CA GLN A 201 17.68 17.54 7.16
C GLN A 201 17.39 16.42 6.15
N THR A 202 16.33 16.57 5.34
CA THR A 202 15.94 15.56 4.36
C THR A 202 16.75 15.73 3.09
N SER A 203 17.54 14.71 2.75
CA SER A 203 18.33 14.69 1.53
C SER A 203 17.45 14.58 0.30
N ARG A 204 17.97 15.05 -0.85
CA ARG A 204 17.32 14.84 -2.15
C ARG A 204 17.07 13.35 -2.43
N GLY A 205 17.96 12.47 -1.98
CA GLY A 205 17.81 11.02 -2.14
C GLY A 205 16.59 10.47 -1.41
N GLU A 206 16.40 10.86 -0.15
CA GLU A 206 15.25 10.45 0.67
C GLU A 206 13.94 10.94 0.06
N ALA A 207 13.87 12.19 -0.41
CA ALA A 207 12.70 12.73 -1.08
C ALA A 207 12.36 11.95 -2.38
N VAL A 208 13.38 11.51 -3.15
CA VAL A 208 13.17 10.67 -4.34
C VAL A 208 12.68 9.27 -3.96
N LEU A 209 13.18 8.69 -2.88
CA LEU A 209 12.70 7.38 -2.40
C LEU A 209 11.27 7.46 -1.88
N LEU A 210 10.91 8.57 -1.23
CA LEU A 210 9.54 8.83 -0.79
C LEU A 210 8.57 8.99 -1.99
N LEU A 211 8.97 9.76 -3.01
CA LEU A 211 8.24 9.86 -4.28
C LEU A 211 8.03 8.47 -4.91
N LEU A 212 9.10 7.66 -4.95
CA LEU A 212 9.04 6.31 -5.50
C LEU A 212 8.06 5.43 -4.71
N ARG A 213 8.15 5.43 -3.37
CA ARG A 213 7.22 4.69 -2.52
C ARG A 213 5.77 5.08 -2.79
N MET A 214 5.43 6.37 -2.68
CA MET A 214 4.04 6.82 -2.84
C MET A 214 3.49 6.44 -4.21
N THR A 215 4.34 6.47 -5.24
CA THR A 215 3.93 6.03 -6.57
C THR A 215 3.72 4.52 -6.64
N ILE A 216 4.52 3.70 -5.95
CA ILE A 216 4.29 2.24 -5.85
C ILE A 216 2.98 1.93 -5.14
N GLU A 217 2.64 2.67 -4.07
CA GLU A 217 1.37 2.51 -3.32
C GLU A 217 0.14 2.73 -4.22
N MET A 218 0.25 3.60 -5.23
CA MET A 218 -0.83 3.85 -6.20
C MET A 218 -1.03 2.72 -7.23
N ASN A 219 -0.11 1.75 -7.33
CA ASN A 219 -0.03 0.82 -8.47
C ASN A 219 -0.56 -0.59 -8.19
N ASP A 220 -1.35 -0.79 -7.12
CA ASP A 220 -2.09 -2.03 -6.83
C ASP A 220 -1.23 -3.31 -6.97
N TYR A 221 -0.18 -3.39 -6.15
CA TYR A 221 0.61 -4.61 -6.00
C TYR A 221 -0.10 -5.55 -5.04
N ASP A 222 -0.34 -6.78 -5.48
CA ASP A 222 -0.82 -7.88 -4.65
C ASP A 222 0.33 -8.87 -4.41
N ALA A 223 0.66 -9.17 -3.15
CA ALA A 223 1.77 -10.05 -2.82
C ALA A 223 1.60 -11.49 -3.35
N ASP A 224 0.36 -11.93 -3.57
CA ASP A 224 0.06 -13.29 -4.05
C ASP A 224 0.12 -13.38 -5.59
N ASP A 225 -0.36 -12.36 -6.30
CA ASP A 225 -0.50 -12.38 -7.78
C ASP A 225 0.53 -11.49 -8.52
N ARG A 226 1.09 -10.47 -7.86
CA ARG A 226 2.03 -9.50 -8.45
C ARG A 226 3.11 -9.07 -7.43
N PRO A 227 4.20 -9.85 -7.28
CA PRO A 227 5.21 -9.57 -6.27
C PRO A 227 5.98 -8.27 -6.54
N TYR A 228 6.43 -7.63 -5.46
CA TYR A 228 7.24 -6.42 -5.52
C TYR A 228 8.59 -6.66 -6.22
N VAL A 229 8.83 -5.95 -7.33
CA VAL A 229 10.07 -6.02 -8.13
C VAL A 229 11.17 -5.04 -7.68
N HIS A 230 10.90 -4.22 -6.67
CA HIS A 230 11.79 -3.14 -6.22
C HIS A 230 12.66 -3.50 -5.00
N CYS A 231 12.73 -4.78 -4.62
CA CYS A 231 13.50 -5.24 -3.44
C CYS A 231 14.96 -4.77 -3.46
N PHE A 232 15.56 -4.68 -4.66
CA PHE A 232 16.92 -4.22 -4.84
C PHE A 232 17.17 -2.78 -4.34
N VAL A 233 16.12 -1.95 -4.21
CA VAL A 233 16.23 -0.57 -3.72
C VAL A 233 16.80 -0.56 -2.30
N PHE A 234 16.31 -1.44 -1.42
CA PHE A 234 16.77 -1.55 -0.04
C PHE A 234 18.24 -1.95 0.06
N ALA A 235 18.65 -2.97 -0.71
CA ALA A 235 20.04 -3.41 -0.73
C ALA A 235 21.01 -2.35 -1.28
N ARG A 236 20.53 -1.42 -2.12
CA ARG A 236 21.36 -0.37 -2.73
C ARG A 236 21.40 0.93 -1.94
N GLN A 237 20.27 1.35 -1.39
CA GLN A 237 20.12 2.65 -0.75
C GLN A 237 20.14 2.58 0.78
N GLY A 238 20.14 1.37 1.35
CA GLY A 238 20.32 1.16 2.78
C GLY A 238 19.30 1.91 3.62
N ASP A 239 19.78 2.58 4.66
CA ASP A 239 18.97 3.24 5.68
C ASP A 239 17.97 4.26 5.10
N ALA A 240 18.36 5.01 4.07
CA ALA A 240 17.46 5.94 3.40
C ALA A 240 16.23 5.24 2.78
N ALA A 241 16.40 4.04 2.23
CA ALA A 241 15.28 3.26 1.72
C ALA A 241 14.44 2.64 2.85
N TYR A 242 15.07 2.13 3.91
CA TYR A 242 14.34 1.58 5.05
C TYR A 242 13.49 2.65 5.76
N GLN A 243 14.00 3.87 5.87
CA GLN A 243 13.25 5.01 6.41
C GLN A 243 12.13 5.44 5.47
N ALA A 244 12.43 5.69 4.19
CA ALA A 244 11.42 6.13 3.23
C ALA A 244 10.26 5.13 3.08
N PHE A 245 10.52 3.83 3.22
CA PHE A 245 9.53 2.76 3.11
C PHE A 245 8.95 2.26 4.44
N GLY A 246 9.33 2.87 5.57
CA GLY A 246 8.85 2.53 6.89
C GLY A 246 7.53 3.16 7.30
N PRO A 247 7.28 3.36 8.60
CA PRO A 247 6.09 4.07 9.06
C PRO A 247 6.06 5.49 8.47
N LEU A 248 4.93 5.89 7.89
CA LEU A 248 4.82 7.16 7.19
C LEU A 248 3.56 7.94 7.56
N TYR A 249 2.42 7.26 7.68
CA TYR A 249 1.13 7.93 7.80
C TYR A 249 0.60 8.04 9.23
N GLY A 250 1.12 7.23 10.16
CA GLY A 250 0.60 7.14 11.53
C GLY A 250 -0.84 6.60 11.56
N SER A 251 -1.19 5.72 10.62
CA SER A 251 -2.57 5.23 10.45
C SER A 251 -2.60 3.83 9.87
N SER A 252 -3.81 3.28 9.69
CA SER A 252 -4.00 1.96 9.05
C SER A 252 -3.38 1.83 7.66
N ARG A 253 -3.07 2.93 6.99
CA ARG A 253 -2.35 2.94 5.71
C ARG A 253 -0.96 2.30 5.80
N ASP A 254 -0.29 2.41 6.94
CA ASP A 254 1.04 1.83 7.16
C ASP A 254 1.03 0.28 7.10
N ALA A 255 -0.13 -0.34 7.28
CA ALA A 255 -0.30 -1.79 7.09
C ALA A 255 0.04 -2.24 5.66
N SER A 256 -0.11 -1.35 4.67
CA SER A 256 0.09 -1.65 3.25
C SER A 256 1.40 -1.07 2.72
N ALA A 257 2.38 -0.78 3.58
CA ALA A 257 3.69 -0.30 3.16
C ALA A 257 4.29 -1.23 2.07
N PRO A 258 4.72 -0.68 0.92
CA PRO A 258 5.10 -1.45 -0.25
C PRO A 258 6.52 -1.99 -0.10
N ILE A 259 6.68 -2.98 0.76
CA ILE A 259 7.96 -3.60 1.06
C ILE A 259 7.93 -5.07 0.71
N CYS A 260 9.07 -5.56 0.24
CA CYS A 260 9.26 -6.96 -0.07
C CYS A 260 9.25 -7.81 1.21
N PRO A 261 8.87 -9.09 1.14
CA PRO A 261 8.90 -9.94 2.32
C PRO A 261 10.34 -10.16 2.82
N PRO A 262 10.54 -10.46 4.11
CA PRO A 262 11.82 -10.90 4.63
C PRO A 262 12.35 -12.13 3.86
N GLN A 263 13.64 -12.13 3.57
CA GLN A 263 14.28 -13.11 2.68
C GLN A 263 14.84 -14.31 3.47
N GLY A 264 14.86 -15.50 2.87
CA GLY A 264 15.54 -16.70 3.43
C GLY A 264 14.91 -17.30 4.70
N GLY A 265 13.70 -16.90 5.08
CA GLY A 265 12.90 -17.64 6.09
C GLY A 265 13.40 -17.55 7.54
N LEU A 266 14.28 -16.61 7.90
CA LEU A 266 14.79 -16.43 9.27
C LEU A 266 13.66 -16.43 10.32
N PHE A 267 12.68 -15.55 10.16
CA PHE A 267 11.57 -15.38 11.09
C PHE A 267 10.51 -16.50 11.03
N LYS A 268 10.67 -17.48 10.13
CA LYS A 268 9.83 -18.69 10.07
C LYS A 268 10.39 -19.85 10.91
N GLN A 269 11.64 -19.74 11.38
CA GLN A 269 12.27 -20.76 12.21
C GLN A 269 11.58 -20.88 13.57
N GLU A 270 11.65 -22.07 14.16
CA GLU A 270 10.95 -22.40 15.40
C GLU A 270 11.38 -21.49 16.57
N ALA A 271 12.67 -21.17 16.70
CA ALA A 271 13.16 -20.28 17.74
C ALA A 271 12.53 -18.88 17.67
N TRP A 272 12.41 -18.31 16.47
CA TRP A 272 11.72 -17.03 16.26
C TRP A 272 10.21 -17.11 16.49
N ARG A 273 9.58 -18.23 16.11
CA ARG A 273 8.16 -18.47 16.40
C ARG A 273 7.92 -18.51 17.91
N GLN A 274 8.77 -19.21 18.66
CA GLN A 274 8.68 -19.31 20.11
C GLN A 274 8.83 -17.95 20.79
N LEU A 275 9.84 -17.17 20.40
CA LEU A 275 10.06 -15.81 20.94
C LEU A 275 8.85 -14.91 20.70
N ARG A 276 8.38 -14.83 19.44
CA ARG A 276 7.21 -14.02 19.07
C ARG A 276 5.93 -14.45 19.77
N ASN A 277 5.73 -15.75 19.96
CA ASN A 277 4.55 -16.27 20.65
C ASN A 277 4.48 -15.77 22.10
N GLN A 278 5.62 -15.49 22.76
CA GLN A 278 5.61 -14.98 24.13
C GLN A 278 5.10 -13.54 24.23
N LEU A 279 5.19 -12.75 23.16
CA LEU A 279 4.75 -11.34 23.15
C LEU A 279 3.33 -11.15 22.59
N THR A 280 2.77 -12.17 21.94
CA THR A 280 1.46 -12.06 21.26
C THR A 280 0.32 -11.67 22.22
N ALA A 281 0.27 -12.28 23.41
CA ALA A 281 -0.77 -11.99 24.40
C ALA A 281 -0.64 -10.57 25.01
N PRO A 282 0.53 -10.16 25.56
CA PRO A 282 0.68 -8.80 26.10
C PRO A 282 0.45 -7.72 25.03
N GLU A 283 0.93 -7.91 23.80
CA GLU A 283 0.68 -6.96 22.70
C GLU A 283 -0.80 -6.83 22.37
N SER A 284 -1.52 -7.95 22.36
CA SER A 284 -2.96 -7.96 22.10
C SER A 284 -3.74 -7.24 23.21
N ALA A 285 -3.29 -7.35 24.46
CA ALA A 285 -3.91 -6.69 25.60
C ALA A 285 -3.84 -5.16 25.49
N VAL A 286 -2.72 -4.62 24.99
CA VAL A 286 -2.51 -3.18 24.81
C VAL A 286 -2.89 -2.67 23.41
N SER A 287 -3.22 -3.55 22.45
CA SER A 287 -3.46 -3.12 21.06
C SER A 287 -4.73 -2.29 20.85
N ALA A 288 -5.68 -2.35 21.79
CA ALA A 288 -6.90 -1.57 21.71
C ALA A 288 -6.68 -0.08 22.02
N SER A 289 -5.79 0.25 22.96
CA SER A 289 -5.45 1.64 23.33
C SER A 289 -4.67 2.35 22.21
N ALA A 290 -3.87 1.61 21.44
CA ALA A 290 -3.07 2.13 20.33
C ALA A 290 -3.85 2.67 19.12
N GLY A 291 -5.14 2.34 18.98
CA GLY A 291 -5.98 2.78 17.86
C GLY A 291 -5.39 2.41 16.48
N THR A 292 -5.37 3.37 15.55
CA THR A 292 -4.77 3.17 14.21
C THR A 292 -3.27 3.47 14.16
N ILE A 293 -2.70 4.02 15.23
CA ILE A 293 -1.26 4.35 15.28
C ILE A 293 -0.42 3.07 15.37
N ARG A 294 -0.95 1.98 15.95
CA ARG A 294 -0.27 0.65 15.98
C ARG A 294 0.25 0.15 14.63
N PHE A 295 -0.40 0.55 13.53
CA PHE A 295 0.02 0.14 12.20
C PHE A 295 1.36 0.75 11.80
N ALA A 296 1.75 1.90 12.39
CA ALA A 296 3.09 2.44 12.30
C ALA A 296 4.10 1.48 12.95
N SER A 297 3.87 1.02 14.18
CA SER A 297 4.73 0.03 14.85
C SER A 297 4.84 -1.26 14.03
N PHE A 298 3.73 -1.75 13.49
CA PHE A 298 3.74 -2.96 12.64
C PHE A 298 4.54 -2.77 11.35
N ALA A 299 4.49 -1.58 10.74
CA ALA A 299 5.32 -1.26 9.59
C ALA A 299 6.82 -1.20 9.97
N ALA A 300 7.15 -0.64 11.14
CA ALA A 300 8.52 -0.60 11.66
C ALA A 300 9.07 -2.02 11.88
N TRP A 301 8.28 -2.92 12.47
CA TRP A 301 8.65 -4.32 12.67
C TRP A 301 8.92 -5.05 11.36
N ARG A 302 8.08 -4.80 10.34
CA ARG A 302 8.26 -5.36 8.99
C ARG A 302 9.53 -4.83 8.31
N ILE A 303 9.84 -3.54 8.48
CA ILE A 303 11.09 -2.94 7.99
C ILE A 303 12.30 -3.57 8.67
N LEU A 304 12.27 -3.72 9.99
CA LEU A 304 13.37 -4.35 10.73
C LEU A 304 13.59 -5.78 10.24
N ALA A 305 12.53 -6.56 10.07
CA ALA A 305 12.61 -7.92 9.56
C ALA A 305 13.19 -8.00 8.13
N LEU A 306 12.80 -7.06 7.26
CA LEU A 306 13.38 -6.95 5.92
C LEU A 306 14.87 -6.56 6.00
N ARG A 307 15.24 -5.57 6.82
CA ARG A 307 16.63 -5.13 7.02
C ARG A 307 17.50 -6.25 7.55
N ALA A 308 17.04 -6.98 8.56
CA ALA A 308 17.75 -8.13 9.15
C ALA A 308 18.02 -9.25 8.14
N THR A 309 17.11 -9.45 7.19
CA THR A 309 17.25 -10.53 6.20
C THR A 309 17.93 -10.12 4.91
N LEU A 310 17.90 -8.83 4.54
CA LEU A 310 18.42 -8.32 3.28
C LEU A 310 19.77 -7.61 3.43
N SER A 311 19.94 -6.87 4.53
CA SER A 311 21.16 -6.10 4.83
C SER A 311 21.70 -6.38 6.24
N PRO A 312 21.89 -7.66 6.63
CA PRO A 312 22.31 -8.03 8.00
C PRO A 312 23.63 -7.40 8.45
N GLN A 313 24.48 -6.93 7.52
CA GLN A 313 25.75 -6.27 7.85
C GLN A 313 25.54 -4.96 8.60
N SER A 314 24.39 -4.31 8.45
CA SER A 314 24.06 -3.10 9.21
C SER A 314 23.97 -3.35 10.71
N PHE A 315 23.80 -4.60 11.14
CA PHE A 315 23.69 -4.99 12.55
C PHE A 315 25.03 -5.36 13.19
N LEU A 316 26.16 -5.18 12.49
CA LEU A 316 27.49 -5.37 13.09
C LEU A 316 27.87 -4.24 14.05
N LYS A 317 27.14 -3.13 14.01
CA LYS A 317 27.33 -1.98 14.88
C LYS A 317 26.04 -1.71 15.67
N PRO A 318 26.15 -1.14 16.87
CA PRO A 318 24.98 -0.65 17.60
C PRO A 318 24.29 0.48 16.82
N GLU A 319 23.01 0.71 17.12
CA GLU A 319 22.26 1.84 16.57
C GLU A 319 22.83 3.18 17.07
N GLN A 320 22.55 4.25 16.34
CA GLN A 320 22.98 5.59 16.75
C GLN A 320 22.18 6.09 17.95
N ASN A 321 20.90 5.73 18.06
CA ASN A 321 20.08 6.04 19.22
C ASN A 321 20.43 5.10 20.39
N ALA A 322 20.80 5.65 21.54
CA ALA A 322 21.15 4.89 22.74
C ALA A 322 19.99 4.06 23.29
N GLU A 323 18.76 4.57 23.24
CA GLU A 323 17.53 3.87 23.72
C GLU A 323 17.30 2.56 22.95
N GLN A 324 17.61 2.56 21.65
CA GLN A 324 17.49 1.36 20.81
C GLN A 324 18.53 0.27 21.13
N ASN A 325 19.57 0.62 21.90
CA ASN A 325 20.64 -0.29 22.30
C ASN A 325 20.47 -0.85 23.72
N GLU A 326 19.39 -0.53 24.41
CA GLU A 326 19.09 -1.07 25.75
C GLU A 326 19.07 -2.60 25.75
N ASP A 327 19.42 -3.20 26.89
CA ASP A 327 19.37 -4.65 27.07
C ASP A 327 17.91 -5.10 27.28
N PRO A 328 17.30 -5.81 26.32
CA PRO A 328 15.92 -6.25 26.45
C PRO A 328 15.73 -7.21 27.61
N ALA A 329 16.75 -8.01 27.97
CA ALA A 329 16.63 -8.92 29.11
C ALA A 329 16.47 -8.14 30.42
N GLN A 330 17.18 -7.02 30.56
CA GLN A 330 17.03 -6.12 31.69
C GLN A 330 15.65 -5.45 31.68
N ARG A 331 15.22 -4.87 30.54
CA ARG A 331 13.89 -4.25 30.42
C ARG A 331 12.75 -5.20 30.78
N ILE A 332 12.83 -6.45 30.31
CA ILE A 332 11.85 -7.50 30.63
C ILE A 332 11.89 -7.84 32.14
N GLY A 333 13.08 -7.89 32.74
CA GLY A 333 13.23 -8.14 34.18
C GLY A 333 12.65 -7.02 35.04
N ASP A 334 12.88 -5.78 34.63
CA ASP A 334 12.46 -4.56 35.34
C ASP A 334 10.96 -4.24 35.16
N TRP A 335 10.26 -4.98 34.28
CA TRP A 335 8.83 -4.81 34.05
C TRP A 335 7.99 -5.06 35.31
N THR A 336 7.05 -4.16 35.62
CA THR A 336 6.25 -4.22 36.86
C THR A 336 4.75 -4.50 36.64
N ASP A 337 4.24 -4.31 35.42
CA ASP A 337 2.83 -4.56 35.11
C ASP A 337 2.52 -6.05 34.95
N GLU A 338 2.18 -6.70 36.07
CA GLU A 338 1.76 -8.10 36.15
C GLU A 338 0.39 -8.36 35.51
N LYS A 339 -0.44 -7.33 35.30
CA LYS A 339 -1.79 -7.49 34.73
C LYS A 339 -1.69 -7.77 33.24
N ASN A 340 -0.89 -6.99 32.53
CA ASN A 340 -0.75 -7.12 31.08
C ASN A 340 0.38 -8.09 30.69
N TRP A 341 1.40 -8.27 31.54
CA TRP A 341 2.50 -9.21 31.25
C TRP A 341 3.00 -9.96 32.51
N PRO A 342 2.42 -11.13 32.81
CA PRO A 342 2.75 -11.89 34.01
C PRO A 342 4.22 -12.34 34.07
N ALA A 343 4.81 -12.36 35.27
CA ALA A 343 6.20 -12.79 35.52
C ALA A 343 6.55 -14.15 34.89
N THR A 344 5.64 -15.13 34.94
CA THR A 344 5.86 -16.46 34.35
C THR A 344 6.07 -16.37 32.83
N GLN A 345 5.32 -15.50 32.15
CA GLN A 345 5.45 -15.29 30.70
C GLN A 345 6.70 -14.47 30.36
N ARG A 346 7.09 -13.52 31.22
CA ARG A 346 8.37 -12.80 31.10
C ARG A 346 9.55 -13.76 31.19
N GLN A 347 9.52 -14.71 32.12
CA GLN A 347 10.56 -15.76 32.20
C GLN A 347 10.63 -16.64 30.95
N LEU A 348 9.49 -17.01 30.36
CA LEU A 348 9.47 -17.73 29.09
C LEU A 348 10.03 -16.88 27.94
N THR A 349 9.78 -15.57 27.95
CA THR A 349 10.35 -14.64 26.97
C THR A 349 11.87 -14.58 27.09
N LEU A 350 12.40 -14.41 28.31
CA LEU A 350 13.83 -14.41 28.60
C LEU A 350 14.50 -15.72 28.13
N ALA A 351 13.87 -16.87 28.40
CA ALA A 351 14.37 -18.17 27.98
C ALA A 351 14.40 -18.36 26.45
N ALA A 352 13.58 -17.62 25.70
CA ALA A 352 13.52 -17.71 24.24
C ALA A 352 14.54 -16.81 23.51
N ILE A 353 15.21 -15.88 24.21
CA ILE A 353 16.17 -14.93 23.61
C ILE A 353 17.39 -15.66 23.04
N GLU A 354 18.06 -16.48 23.85
CA GLU A 354 19.29 -17.18 23.43
C GLU A 354 19.03 -18.15 22.26
N PRO A 355 17.97 -18.99 22.26
CA PRO A 355 17.64 -19.81 21.09
C PRO A 355 17.45 -19.00 19.81
N ALA A 356 16.79 -17.82 19.88
CA ALA A 356 16.60 -16.95 18.72
C ALA A 356 17.94 -16.38 18.21
N GLN A 357 18.84 -15.98 19.12
CA GLN A 357 20.18 -15.51 18.77
C GLN A 357 21.02 -16.61 18.12
N GLN A 358 21.01 -17.83 18.67
CA GLN A 358 21.74 -18.96 18.12
C GLN A 358 21.22 -19.35 16.73
N ALA A 359 19.90 -19.45 16.56
CA ALA A 359 19.27 -19.73 15.28
C ALA A 359 19.60 -18.65 14.22
N THR A 360 19.58 -17.39 14.63
CA THR A 360 19.94 -16.26 13.74
C THR A 360 21.40 -16.30 13.34
N SER A 361 22.31 -16.57 14.29
CA SER A 361 23.74 -16.68 14.00
C SER A 361 24.05 -17.82 13.01
N GLN A 362 23.44 -19.00 13.20
CA GLN A 362 23.58 -20.12 12.27
C GLN A 362 23.03 -19.77 10.88
N TRP A 363 21.85 -19.14 10.83
CA TRP A 363 21.26 -18.69 9.58
C TRP A 363 22.12 -17.66 8.84
N LEU A 364 22.72 -16.69 9.55
CA LEU A 364 23.62 -15.70 8.96
C LEU A 364 24.87 -16.33 8.33
N GLN A 365 25.43 -17.37 8.96
CA GLN A 365 26.57 -18.08 8.40
C GLN A 365 26.17 -18.85 7.13
N LEU A 366 25.05 -19.60 7.19
CA LEU A 366 24.61 -20.47 6.10
C LEU A 366 24.06 -19.69 4.90
N GLU A 367 23.20 -18.71 5.14
CA GLU A 367 22.40 -18.04 4.12
C GLU A 367 22.96 -16.68 3.70
N ARG A 368 23.86 -16.10 4.50
CA ARG A 368 24.39 -14.74 4.28
C ARG A 368 25.92 -14.66 4.29
N GLY A 369 26.61 -15.79 4.48
CA GLY A 369 28.06 -15.87 4.38
C GLY A 369 28.81 -15.11 5.49
N PHE A 370 28.17 -14.91 6.64
CA PHE A 370 28.85 -14.29 7.79
C PHE A 370 29.93 -15.22 8.33
N SER A 371 30.99 -14.61 8.88
CA SER A 371 32.03 -15.34 9.60
C SER A 371 31.50 -15.86 10.95
N ALA A 372 32.18 -16.86 11.52
CA ALA A 372 31.87 -17.36 12.86
C ALA A 372 32.03 -16.30 13.96
N THR A 373 32.76 -15.21 13.70
CA THR A 373 32.94 -14.09 14.62
C THR A 373 31.88 -13.01 14.46
N ASP A 374 31.48 -12.72 13.21
CA ASP A 374 30.52 -11.63 12.92
C ASP A 374 29.07 -12.07 13.10
N ALA A 375 28.76 -13.34 12.82
CA ALA A 375 27.40 -13.86 12.89
C ALA A 375 26.78 -13.73 14.30
N PRO A 376 27.47 -14.08 15.40
CA PRO A 376 26.93 -13.88 16.74
C PRO A 376 26.66 -12.40 17.08
N VAL A 377 27.53 -11.49 16.63
CA VAL A 377 27.39 -10.04 16.89
C VAL A 377 26.13 -9.50 16.21
N ALA A 378 25.98 -9.76 14.90
CA ALA A 378 24.80 -9.34 14.16
C ALA A 378 23.52 -10.00 14.69
N ALA A 379 23.57 -11.29 15.04
CA ALA A 379 22.42 -11.99 15.62
C ALA A 379 21.95 -11.38 16.93
N GLN A 380 22.87 -11.04 17.83
CA GLN A 380 22.54 -10.37 19.10
C GLN A 380 21.87 -9.01 18.85
N ASN A 381 22.41 -8.20 17.93
CA ASN A 381 21.85 -6.89 17.63
C ASN A 381 20.49 -6.97 16.91
N ILE A 382 20.29 -7.95 16.02
CA ILE A 382 18.98 -8.18 15.37
C ILE A 382 17.92 -8.54 16.43
N VAL A 383 18.22 -9.49 17.33
CA VAL A 383 17.28 -9.89 18.39
C VAL A 383 17.04 -8.75 19.37
N ARG A 384 18.09 -7.99 19.72
CA ARG A 384 17.98 -6.80 20.59
C ARG A 384 17.03 -5.76 20.01
N GLN A 385 17.29 -5.30 18.79
CA GLN A 385 16.45 -4.29 18.15
C GLN A 385 15.01 -4.78 17.98
N TRP A 386 14.83 -6.05 17.65
CA TRP A 386 13.50 -6.65 17.53
C TRP A 386 12.76 -6.62 18.85
N LEU A 387 13.39 -7.07 19.95
CA LEU A 387 12.76 -7.03 21.26
C LEU A 387 12.45 -5.60 21.70
N ASN A 388 13.39 -4.66 21.54
CA ASN A 388 13.18 -3.28 21.94
C ASN A 388 11.99 -2.64 21.20
N GLN A 389 11.83 -2.85 19.89
CA GLN A 389 10.66 -2.33 19.16
C GLN A 389 9.32 -2.89 19.66
N HIS A 390 9.31 -4.11 20.20
CA HIS A 390 8.12 -4.72 20.76
C HIS A 390 7.88 -4.26 22.21
N LEU A 391 8.94 -4.06 22.99
CA LEU A 391 8.88 -3.51 24.34
C LEU A 391 8.40 -2.05 24.33
N ASP A 392 8.93 -1.22 23.42
CA ASP A 392 8.51 0.17 23.23
C ASP A 392 7.00 0.24 22.96
N TYR A 393 6.49 -0.66 22.10
CA TYR A 393 5.05 -0.76 21.83
C TYR A 393 4.24 -1.14 23.06
N LEU A 394 4.75 -2.03 23.93
CA LEU A 394 4.07 -2.37 25.17
C LEU A 394 4.05 -1.19 26.14
N GLU A 395 5.18 -0.49 26.30
CA GLU A 395 5.33 0.65 27.23
C GLU A 395 4.46 1.84 26.82
N GLU A 396 4.47 2.20 25.53
CA GLU A 396 3.69 3.32 24.98
C GLU A 396 2.17 3.11 25.10
N ASN A 397 1.71 1.86 25.18
CA ASN A 397 0.29 1.51 25.12
C ASN A 397 -0.26 0.87 26.39
N SER A 398 0.59 0.58 27.38
CA SER A 398 0.14 0.21 28.72
C SER A 398 -0.39 1.43 29.48
N ASP A 399 -1.46 1.25 30.26
CA ASP A 399 -2.08 2.29 31.11
C ASP A 399 -1.18 2.72 32.31
N SER A 400 0.14 2.62 32.19
CA SER A 400 1.08 2.98 33.26
C SER A 400 1.31 4.49 33.32
N GLU A 401 0.29 5.23 33.76
CA GLU A 401 0.41 6.45 34.57
C GLU A 401 -0.37 6.29 35.89
#